data_AF-A0A8C6UVC6-F1
#
_entry.id   AF-A0A8C6UVC6-F1
#
_cell.length_a   1.000
_cell.length_b   1.000
_cell.length_c   1.000
_cell.angle_alpha   90.00
_cell.angle_beta   90.00
_cell.angle_gamma   90.00
#
_symmetry.space_group_name_H-M   'P 1'
#
loop_
_entity.id
_entity.type
_entity.pdbx_description
1 polymer ?
#
loop_
_entity_poly.entity_id
_entity_poly.type
_entity_poly.pdbx_seq_one_letter_code
_entity_poly.pdbx_strand_id
1 'polypeptide(L)'
;MNTTDAELPYAVVFGTIMSIGFPLNAIAIWILLRHHSLKSPNVIFMLNLAIADLLLASSLPLKVYFLTTGVWPLGYTACIGVRVLFRVNIGTSSIFITFISVDRVLAVVYPLRSRLIRTACNAVKAVILAWLLLIIIAIHRYIQFEDLKCHNKSTFFEYRRYEVNHRSDPLKIFQLVLVLVLLVVNVVSTVLVFLTLRRNVKDLPKVNNRVNVMLLFVMSLIIFIICFLPMTISPFIKARQTYLKCIAATNCCLDPVLYYFSLDAFWKKKEESKPAQTRAMIRHQRH
;
A
#
# COMPACT_ATOMS: atom_id res chain seq x y z
N MET A 1 20.22 28.10 15.90
CA MET A 1 20.09 26.67 15.56
C MET A 1 20.04 26.56 14.05
N ASN A 2 21.02 25.91 13.44
CA ASN A 2 21.07 25.77 11.99
C ASN A 2 19.88 24.92 11.53
N THR A 3 19.21 25.34 10.46
CA THR A 3 18.04 24.65 9.89
C THR A 3 18.34 23.19 9.50
N THR A 4 19.61 22.84 9.32
CA THR A 4 20.11 21.48 9.04
C THR A 4 19.97 20.53 10.23
N ASP A 5 20.17 21.01 11.47
CA ASP A 5 20.12 20.16 12.67
C ASP A 5 18.70 19.66 12.97
N ALA A 6 17.69 20.47 12.62
CA ALA A 6 16.28 20.14 12.83
C ALA A 6 15.70 19.17 11.78
N GLU A 7 16.36 19.01 10.63
CA GLU A 7 15.88 18.18 9.52
C GLU A 7 16.63 16.83 9.41
N LEU A 8 17.79 16.72 10.05
CA LEU A 8 18.60 15.50 10.12
C LEU A 8 17.82 14.26 10.61
N PRO A 9 16.95 14.33 11.65
CA PRO A 9 16.18 13.17 12.09
C PRO A 9 15.27 12.60 10.99
N TYR A 10 14.69 13.46 10.15
CA TYR A 10 13.83 13.03 9.05
C TYR A 10 14.64 12.37 7.93
N ALA A 11 15.85 12.86 7.66
CA ALA A 11 16.77 12.24 6.71
C ALA A 11 17.13 10.81 7.12
N VAL A 12 17.42 10.59 8.41
CA VAL A 12 17.71 9.26 8.97
C VAL A 12 16.52 8.32 8.81
N VAL A 13 15.30 8.80 9.10
CA VAL A 13 14.09 7.98 8.95
C VAL A 13 13.83 7.60 7.49
N PHE A 14 13.87 8.56 6.55
CA PHE A 14 13.69 8.24 5.13
C PHE A 14 14.80 7.35 4.58
N GLY A 15 16.05 7.54 5.03
CA GLY A 15 17.18 6.67 4.69
C GLY A 15 16.94 5.24 5.16
N THR A 16 16.51 5.06 6.39
CA THR A 16 16.18 3.74 6.96
C THR A 16 15.04 3.05 6.19
N ILE A 17 13.97 3.80 5.90
CA ILE A 17 12.83 3.29 5.12
C ILE A 17 13.28 2.85 3.72
N MET A 18 14.14 3.62 3.06
CA MET A 18 14.67 3.25 1.75
C MET A 18 15.54 1.99 1.83
N SER A 19 16.47 1.94 2.80
CA SER A 19 17.38 0.81 2.98
C SER A 19 16.68 -0.50 3.30
N ILE A 20 15.50 -0.46 3.94
CA ILE A 20 14.71 -1.64 4.28
C ILE A 20 13.63 -1.91 3.22
N GLY A 21 12.83 -0.90 2.88
CA GLY A 21 11.69 -1.03 1.99
C GLY A 21 12.06 -1.40 0.57
N PHE A 22 13.16 -0.85 0.02
CA PHE A 22 13.59 -1.19 -1.34
C PHE A 22 13.93 -2.68 -1.50
N PRO A 23 14.86 -3.27 -0.72
CA PRO A 23 15.19 -4.68 -0.88
C PRO A 23 14.00 -5.60 -0.58
N LEU A 24 13.20 -5.30 0.44
CA LEU A 24 12.04 -6.14 0.77
C LEU A 24 11.01 -6.20 -0.36
N ASN A 25 10.68 -5.06 -0.96
CA ASN A 25 9.74 -5.02 -2.08
C ASN A 25 10.33 -5.61 -3.37
N ALA A 26 11.62 -5.42 -3.63
CA ALA A 26 12.29 -6.05 -4.77
C ALA A 26 12.29 -7.59 -4.66
N ILE A 27 12.63 -8.11 -3.47
CA ILE A 27 12.56 -9.55 -3.17
C ILE A 27 11.12 -10.05 -3.28
N ALA A 28 10.14 -9.30 -2.77
CA ALA A 28 8.73 -9.67 -2.88
C ALA A 28 8.29 -9.81 -4.35
N ILE A 29 8.61 -8.85 -5.21
CA ILE A 29 8.34 -8.96 -6.65
C ILE A 29 8.98 -10.21 -7.24
N TRP A 30 10.27 -10.45 -6.95
CA TRP A 30 10.97 -11.62 -7.44
C TRP A 30 10.29 -12.93 -7.01
N ILE A 31 9.90 -13.06 -5.74
CA ILE A 31 9.17 -14.22 -5.22
C ILE A 31 7.80 -14.37 -5.90
N LEU A 32 7.04 -13.28 -6.04
CA LEU A 32 5.71 -13.28 -6.67
C LEU A 32 5.78 -13.70 -8.14
N LEU A 33 6.79 -13.25 -8.88
CA LEU A 33 6.96 -13.62 -10.29
C LEU A 33 7.48 -15.05 -10.48
N ARG A 34 8.35 -15.53 -9.58
CA ARG A 34 8.97 -16.87 -9.69
C ARG A 34 8.11 -17.99 -9.13
N HIS A 35 7.47 -17.76 -7.99
CA HIS A 35 6.79 -18.83 -7.23
C HIS A 35 5.27 -18.75 -7.31
N HIS A 36 4.71 -17.63 -7.79
CA HIS A 36 3.27 -17.43 -7.85
C HIS A 36 2.73 -17.28 -9.27
N SER A 37 1.51 -17.79 -9.47
CA SER A 37 0.83 -17.64 -10.75
C SER A 37 0.12 -16.30 -10.82
N LEU A 38 0.44 -15.51 -11.85
CA LEU A 38 -0.27 -14.28 -12.22
C LEU A 38 -1.74 -14.51 -12.61
N LYS A 39 -2.22 -15.76 -12.59
CA LYS A 39 -3.65 -16.08 -12.70
C LYS A 39 -4.44 -15.74 -11.42
N SER A 40 -3.76 -15.56 -10.29
CA SER A 40 -4.40 -15.19 -9.01
C SER A 40 -4.60 -13.68 -8.90
N PRO A 41 -5.84 -13.19 -8.72
CA PRO A 41 -6.14 -11.76 -8.50
C PRO A 41 -5.30 -11.13 -7.39
N ASN A 42 -5.14 -11.86 -6.28
CA ASN A 42 -4.39 -11.40 -5.12
C ASN A 42 -2.91 -11.14 -5.44
N VAL A 43 -2.29 -12.00 -6.25
CA VAL A 43 -0.88 -11.87 -6.67
C VAL A 43 -0.73 -10.61 -7.54
N ILE A 44 -1.70 -10.32 -8.41
CA ILE A 44 -1.69 -9.10 -9.24
C ILE A 44 -1.75 -7.85 -8.35
N PHE A 45 -2.60 -7.83 -7.32
CA PHE A 45 -2.68 -6.69 -6.40
C PHE A 45 -1.39 -6.52 -5.58
N MET A 46 -0.82 -7.61 -5.04
CA MET A 46 0.44 -7.55 -4.28
C MET A 46 1.61 -7.09 -5.15
N LEU A 47 1.68 -7.55 -6.41
CA LEU A 47 2.72 -7.12 -7.34
C LEU A 47 2.65 -5.61 -7.61
N ASN A 48 1.44 -5.07 -7.80
CA ASN A 48 1.26 -3.64 -8.03
C ASN A 48 1.51 -2.78 -6.79
N LEU A 49 1.18 -3.30 -5.60
CA LEU A 49 1.55 -2.68 -4.33
C LEU A 49 3.07 -2.57 -4.22
N ALA A 50 3.80 -3.67 -4.42
CA ALA A 50 5.26 -3.69 -4.36
C ALA A 50 5.92 -2.77 -5.42
N ILE A 51 5.33 -2.66 -6.62
CA ILE A 51 5.79 -1.70 -7.65
C ILE A 51 5.61 -0.26 -7.15
N ALA A 52 4.45 0.08 -6.59
CA ALA A 52 4.20 1.41 -6.06
C ALA A 52 5.19 1.77 -4.92
N ASP A 53 5.52 0.81 -4.07
CA ASP A 53 6.47 0.99 -2.97
C ASP A 53 7.91 1.12 -3.44
N LEU A 54 8.32 0.36 -4.45
CA LEU A 54 9.64 0.52 -5.08
C LEU A 54 9.80 1.88 -5.74
N LEU A 55 8.77 2.36 -6.44
CA LEU A 55 8.82 3.69 -7.03
C LEU A 55 8.99 4.76 -5.95
N LEU A 56 8.24 4.70 -4.85
CA LEU A 56 8.44 5.61 -3.74
C LEU A 56 9.85 5.48 -3.14
N ALA A 57 10.29 4.26 -2.81
CA ALA A 57 11.59 3.99 -2.22
C ALA A 57 12.75 4.52 -3.09
N SER A 58 12.67 4.35 -4.41
CA SER A 58 13.67 4.88 -5.36
C SER A 58 13.74 6.41 -5.41
N SER A 59 12.70 7.12 -4.96
CA SER A 59 12.65 8.58 -4.92
C SER A 59 13.15 9.17 -3.59
N LEU A 60 13.23 8.35 -2.54
CA LEU A 60 13.71 8.76 -1.22
C LEU A 60 15.17 9.24 -1.17
N PRO A 61 16.15 8.73 -1.96
CA PRO A 61 17.52 9.23 -1.90
C PRO A 61 17.61 10.73 -2.19
N LEU A 62 16.85 11.22 -3.17
CA LEU A 62 16.79 12.64 -3.52
C LEU A 62 16.26 13.49 -2.35
N LYS A 63 15.29 12.94 -1.61
CA LYS A 63 14.71 13.60 -0.44
C LYS A 63 15.70 13.61 0.73
N VAL A 64 16.42 12.52 0.97
CA VAL A 64 17.48 12.43 2.00
C VAL A 64 18.61 13.41 1.69
N TYR A 65 19.04 13.48 0.43
CA TYR A 65 20.05 14.44 -0.02
C TYR A 65 19.59 15.89 0.23
N PHE A 66 18.34 16.21 -0.10
CA PHE A 66 17.78 17.54 0.15
C PHE A 66 17.70 17.89 1.64
N LEU A 67 17.32 16.93 2.49
CA LEU A 67 17.21 17.15 3.94
C LEU A 67 18.57 17.34 4.62
N THR A 68 19.64 16.76 4.08
CA THR A 68 21.00 16.84 4.64
C THR A 68 21.77 18.05 4.12
N THR A 69 21.65 18.37 2.83
CA THR A 69 22.40 19.49 2.20
C THR A 69 21.61 20.79 2.17
N GLY A 70 20.28 20.72 2.25
CA GLY A 70 19.39 21.86 1.99
C GLY A 70 19.32 22.26 0.52
N VAL A 71 19.97 21.52 -0.38
CA VAL A 71 20.05 21.80 -1.82
C VAL A 71 19.33 20.68 -2.58
N TRP A 72 18.50 21.06 -3.54
CA TRP A 72 17.87 20.10 -4.44
C TRP A 72 18.78 19.87 -5.65
N PRO A 73 19.26 18.64 -5.91
CA PRO A 73 20.31 18.39 -6.88
C PRO A 73 19.80 18.27 -8.33
N LEU A 74 18.48 18.14 -8.53
CA LEU A 74 17.86 17.96 -9.84
C LEU A 74 17.07 19.20 -10.27
N GLY A 75 16.50 19.18 -11.47
CA GLY A 75 15.61 20.24 -11.93
C GLY A 75 14.26 20.29 -11.20
N TYR A 76 13.51 21.33 -11.50
CA TYR A 76 12.16 21.58 -10.99
C TYR A 76 11.18 20.43 -11.23
N THR A 77 11.20 19.83 -12.41
CA THR A 77 10.34 18.69 -12.77
C THR A 77 10.51 17.53 -11.81
N ALA A 78 11.75 17.19 -11.44
CA ALA A 78 12.04 16.14 -10.48
C ALA A 78 11.57 16.51 -9.06
N CYS A 79 11.70 17.80 -8.67
CA CYS A 79 11.24 18.34 -7.39
C CYS A 79 9.73 18.08 -7.21
N ILE A 80 8.92 18.41 -8.23
CA ILE A 80 7.48 18.12 -8.21
C ILE A 80 7.23 16.61 -8.33
N GLY A 81 7.93 15.93 -9.22
CA GLY A 81 7.79 14.49 -9.47
C GLY A 81 7.88 13.66 -8.20
N VAL A 82 8.91 13.87 -7.37
CA VAL A 82 9.07 13.14 -6.09
C VAL A 82 7.90 13.40 -5.13
N ARG A 83 7.36 14.62 -5.10
CA ARG A 83 6.22 14.98 -4.24
C ARG A 83 4.92 14.37 -4.72
N VAL A 84 4.69 14.38 -6.03
CA VAL A 84 3.54 13.75 -6.67
C VAL A 84 3.59 12.25 -6.48
N LEU A 85 4.75 11.64 -6.69
CA LEU A 85 4.97 10.20 -6.53
C LEU A 85 4.66 9.73 -5.10
N PHE A 86 5.04 10.50 -4.09
CA PHE A 86 4.68 10.22 -2.70
C PHE A 86 3.16 10.16 -2.49
N ARG A 87 2.40 11.09 -3.09
CA ARG A 87 0.92 11.10 -3.00
C ARG A 87 0.30 9.96 -3.80
N VAL A 88 0.85 9.64 -4.96
CA VAL A 88 0.42 8.50 -5.78
C VAL A 88 0.64 7.19 -5.02
N ASN A 89 1.79 7.00 -4.36
CA ASN A 89 2.04 5.83 -3.53
C ASN A 89 0.98 5.69 -2.42
N ILE A 90 0.74 6.72 -1.59
CA ILE A 90 -0.30 6.63 -0.54
C ILE A 90 -1.66 6.23 -1.13
N GLY A 91 -2.05 6.84 -2.25
CA GLY A 91 -3.32 6.54 -2.92
C GLY A 91 -3.38 5.11 -3.45
N THR A 92 -2.39 4.70 -4.24
CA THR A 92 -2.31 3.37 -4.85
C THR A 92 -2.15 2.27 -3.80
N SER A 93 -1.28 2.46 -2.80
CA SER A 93 -1.08 1.50 -1.72
C SER A 93 -2.36 1.29 -0.90
N SER A 94 -3.08 2.37 -0.55
CA SER A 94 -4.37 2.25 0.14
C SER A 94 -5.43 1.48 -0.68
N ILE A 95 -5.49 1.70 -1.99
CA ILE A 95 -6.40 0.96 -2.88
C ILE A 95 -5.99 -0.50 -2.97
N PHE A 96 -4.72 -0.82 -3.19
CA PHE A 96 -4.26 -2.20 -3.35
C PHE A 96 -4.37 -3.01 -2.07
N ILE A 97 -4.08 -2.43 -0.90
CA ILE A 97 -4.33 -3.08 0.40
C ILE A 97 -5.82 -3.40 0.53
N THR A 98 -6.71 -2.49 0.14
CA THR A 98 -8.16 -2.73 0.17
C THR A 98 -8.56 -3.83 -0.79
N PHE A 99 -8.04 -3.85 -2.02
CA PHE A 99 -8.30 -4.93 -2.99
C PHE A 99 -7.80 -6.28 -2.49
N ILE A 100 -6.64 -6.33 -1.82
CA ILE A 100 -6.14 -7.53 -1.15
C ILE A 100 -7.12 -7.99 -0.06
N SER A 101 -7.55 -7.09 0.83
CA SER A 101 -8.53 -7.39 1.88
C SER A 101 -9.86 -7.90 1.31
N VAL A 102 -10.39 -7.25 0.26
CA VAL A 102 -11.65 -7.65 -0.37
C VAL A 102 -11.53 -9.00 -1.08
N ASP A 103 -10.44 -9.25 -1.83
CA ASP A 103 -10.21 -10.57 -2.44
C ASP A 103 -10.20 -11.68 -1.38
N ARG A 104 -9.62 -11.38 -0.21
CA ARG A 104 -9.57 -12.30 0.93
C ARG A 104 -10.93 -12.58 1.53
N VAL A 105 -11.74 -11.55 1.74
CA VAL A 105 -13.14 -11.70 2.17
C VAL A 105 -13.90 -12.58 1.18
N LEU A 106 -13.79 -12.29 -0.12
CA LEU A 106 -14.45 -13.06 -1.16
C LEU A 106 -14.01 -14.53 -1.16
N ALA A 107 -12.73 -14.81 -0.90
CA ALA A 107 -12.18 -16.16 -0.80
C ALA A 107 -12.67 -16.96 0.42
N VAL A 108 -12.87 -16.29 1.56
CA VAL A 108 -13.16 -16.90 2.86
C VAL A 108 -14.66 -16.96 3.13
N VAL A 109 -15.37 -15.86 2.88
CA VAL A 109 -16.80 -15.69 3.23
C VAL A 109 -17.71 -16.14 2.08
N TYR A 110 -17.28 -15.95 0.82
CA TYR A 110 -18.11 -16.23 -0.37
C TYR A 110 -17.41 -17.12 -1.41
N PRO A 111 -16.89 -18.31 -1.06
CA PRO A 111 -16.01 -19.10 -1.92
C PRO A 111 -16.63 -19.52 -3.27
N LEU A 112 -17.94 -19.83 -3.30
CA LEU A 112 -18.63 -20.25 -4.52
C LEU A 112 -19.13 -19.07 -5.36
N ARG A 113 -19.71 -18.04 -4.71
CA ARG A 113 -20.28 -16.87 -5.39
C ARG A 113 -19.20 -15.95 -5.98
N SER A 114 -18.00 -15.93 -5.40
CA SER A 114 -16.93 -15.04 -5.84
C SER A 114 -16.11 -15.55 -7.03
N ARG A 115 -16.31 -16.79 -7.49
CA ARG A 115 -15.50 -17.42 -8.55
C ARG A 115 -15.52 -16.62 -9.87
N LEU A 116 -16.64 -16.00 -10.21
CA LEU A 116 -16.80 -15.19 -11.41
C LEU A 116 -16.10 -13.82 -11.31
N ILE A 117 -15.99 -13.28 -10.09
CA ILE A 117 -15.38 -11.97 -9.84
C ILE A 117 -13.85 -12.11 -9.71
N ARG A 118 -13.39 -13.18 -9.03
CA ARG A 118 -11.98 -13.44 -8.71
C ARG A 118 -11.20 -14.01 -9.90
N THR A 119 -11.17 -13.24 -10.98
CA THR A 119 -10.41 -13.56 -12.19
C THR A 119 -9.25 -12.59 -12.39
N ALA A 120 -8.15 -13.05 -12.99
CA ALA A 120 -7.01 -12.20 -13.32
C ALA A 120 -7.40 -11.02 -14.20
N CYS A 121 -8.33 -11.21 -15.15
CA CYS A 121 -8.81 -10.16 -16.03
C CYS A 121 -9.47 -9.01 -15.24
N ASN A 122 -10.36 -9.34 -14.29
CA ASN A 122 -11.00 -8.32 -13.45
C ASN A 122 -9.98 -7.62 -12.54
N ALA A 123 -9.01 -8.36 -12.00
CA ALA A 123 -7.93 -7.79 -11.20
C ALA A 123 -7.07 -6.80 -12.00
N VAL A 124 -6.67 -7.17 -13.22
CA VAL A 124 -5.92 -6.28 -14.12
C VAL A 124 -6.73 -5.02 -14.45
N LYS A 125 -8.03 -5.16 -14.77
CA LYS A 125 -8.91 -4.00 -14.99
C LYS A 125 -8.95 -3.08 -13.77
N ALA A 126 -9.14 -3.63 -12.57
CA ALA A 126 -9.16 -2.85 -11.33
C ALA A 126 -7.83 -2.13 -11.06
N VAL A 127 -6.70 -2.78 -11.33
CA VAL A 127 -5.36 -2.19 -11.24
C VAL A 127 -5.19 -1.03 -12.22
N ILE A 128 -5.56 -1.22 -13.49
CA ILE A 128 -5.47 -0.18 -14.51
C ILE A 128 -6.32 1.02 -14.12
N LEU A 129 -7.56 0.80 -13.66
CA LEU A 129 -8.44 1.88 -13.21
C LEU A 129 -7.87 2.63 -12.00
N ALA A 130 -7.28 1.91 -11.03
CA ALA A 130 -6.63 2.53 -9.88
C ALA A 130 -5.45 3.41 -10.31
N TRP A 131 -4.54 2.89 -11.15
CA TRP A 131 -3.41 3.68 -11.65
C TRP A 131 -3.87 4.91 -12.44
N LEU A 132 -4.82 4.75 -13.37
CA LEU A 132 -5.34 5.86 -14.16
C LEU A 132 -5.95 6.95 -13.27
N LEU A 133 -6.79 6.57 -12.29
CA LEU A 133 -7.39 7.51 -11.35
C LEU A 133 -6.32 8.33 -10.62
N LEU A 134 -5.28 7.67 -10.08
CA LEU A 134 -4.27 8.34 -9.28
C LEU A 134 -3.30 9.16 -10.14
N ILE A 135 -3.00 8.70 -11.36
CA ILE A 135 -2.19 9.45 -12.32
C ILE A 135 -2.92 10.72 -12.78
N ILE A 136 -4.24 10.65 -13.05
CA ILE A 136 -5.03 11.84 -13.42
C ILE A 136 -5.00 12.87 -12.29
N ILE A 137 -5.22 12.44 -11.04
CA ILE A 137 -5.14 13.32 -9.87
C ILE A 137 -3.73 13.91 -9.75
N ALA A 138 -2.69 13.10 -9.95
CA ALA A 138 -1.30 13.51 -9.92
C ALA A 138 -0.95 14.55 -10.99
N ILE A 139 -1.44 14.40 -12.22
CA ILE A 139 -1.22 15.36 -13.31
C ILE A 139 -1.91 16.68 -12.98
N HIS A 140 -3.16 16.64 -12.51
CA HIS A 140 -3.87 17.87 -12.14
C HIS A 140 -3.13 18.63 -11.03
N ARG A 141 -2.58 17.90 -10.05
CA ARG A 141 -1.72 18.47 -9.01
C ARG A 141 -0.45 19.07 -9.60
N TYR A 142 0.22 18.35 -10.49
CA TYR A 142 1.44 18.83 -11.15
C TYR A 142 1.21 20.16 -11.86
N ILE A 143 0.12 20.29 -12.63
CA ILE A 143 -0.24 21.51 -13.36
C ILE A 143 -0.52 22.67 -12.38
N GLN A 144 -1.28 22.43 -11.32
CA GLN A 144 -1.50 23.45 -10.28
C GLN A 144 -0.22 23.91 -9.58
N PHE A 145 0.84 23.08 -9.61
CA PHE A 145 2.12 23.43 -8.99
C PHE A 145 3.04 24.19 -9.93
N GLU A 146 2.76 24.29 -11.24
CA GLU A 146 3.65 24.89 -12.23
C GLU A 146 4.07 26.33 -11.87
N ASP A 147 3.21 27.07 -11.15
CA ASP A 147 3.46 28.43 -10.67
C ASP A 147 4.50 28.56 -9.52
N LEU A 148 4.97 27.46 -8.93
CA LEU A 148 5.89 27.46 -7.77
C LEU A 148 7.31 27.02 -8.17
N LYS A 149 8.16 27.93 -8.64
CA LYS A 149 9.55 27.61 -9.01
C LYS A 149 10.33 26.99 -7.82
N CYS A 150 10.91 25.79 -7.95
CA CYS A 150 11.85 25.24 -6.94
C CYS A 150 13.27 25.83 -7.10
N HIS A 151 13.52 27.04 -6.59
CA HIS A 151 14.87 27.57 -6.32
C HIS A 151 15.07 27.75 -4.80
N ASN A 152 15.97 26.96 -4.17
CA ASN A 152 16.41 27.06 -2.76
C ASN A 152 15.43 26.70 -1.62
N LYS A 153 15.95 26.61 -0.38
CA LYS A 153 15.22 26.32 0.88
C LYS A 153 13.90 27.11 1.01
N SER A 154 13.85 28.33 0.48
CA SER A 154 12.65 29.18 0.41
C SER A 154 11.45 28.47 -0.23
N THR A 155 11.68 27.61 -1.21
CA THR A 155 10.59 27.00 -2.00
C THR A 155 9.93 25.80 -1.33
N PHE A 156 10.62 25.15 -0.39
CA PHE A 156 9.97 24.21 0.53
C PHE A 156 9.03 24.92 1.51
N PHE A 157 9.42 26.12 1.99
CA PHE A 157 8.58 26.95 2.85
C PHE A 157 7.41 27.59 2.11
N GLU A 158 7.61 28.08 0.88
CA GLU A 158 6.54 28.59 0.01
C GLU A 158 5.54 27.49 -0.37
N TYR A 159 6.00 26.28 -0.65
CA TYR A 159 5.12 25.14 -0.88
C TYR A 159 4.33 24.74 0.38
N ARG A 160 4.98 24.72 1.56
CA ARG A 160 4.30 24.52 2.84
C ARG A 160 3.20 25.57 3.04
N ARG A 161 3.41 26.81 2.61
CA ARG A 161 2.43 27.90 2.65
C ARG A 161 1.30 27.70 1.62
N TYR A 162 1.60 27.23 0.42
CA TYR A 162 0.61 26.91 -0.62
C TYR A 162 -0.33 25.77 -0.21
N GLU A 163 0.21 24.67 0.33
CA GLU A 163 -0.61 23.55 0.83
C GLU A 163 -1.58 23.96 1.94
N VAL A 164 -1.21 24.94 2.77
CA VAL A 164 -2.01 25.42 3.92
C VAL A 164 -3.04 26.48 3.52
N ASN A 165 -2.73 27.34 2.54
CA ASN A 165 -3.60 28.47 2.18
C ASN A 165 -4.74 28.10 1.21
N HIS A 166 -4.57 27.08 0.36
CA HIS A 166 -5.67 26.58 -0.49
C HIS A 166 -6.58 25.61 0.29
N ARG A 167 -7.42 26.18 1.16
CA ARG A 167 -8.33 25.45 2.07
C ARG A 167 -9.50 24.77 1.34
N SER A 168 -9.82 25.22 0.12
CA SER A 168 -10.94 24.78 -0.72
C SER A 168 -10.51 23.98 -1.96
N ASP A 169 -9.44 23.19 -1.84
CA ASP A 169 -9.00 22.30 -2.92
C ASP A 169 -9.82 20.99 -2.94
N PRO A 170 -10.69 20.77 -3.94
CA PRO A 170 -11.57 19.61 -4.00
C PRO A 170 -10.79 18.29 -4.08
N LEU A 171 -9.55 18.28 -4.59
CA LEU A 171 -8.74 17.07 -4.63
C LEU A 171 -8.26 16.63 -3.24
N LYS A 172 -8.10 17.57 -2.28
CA LYS A 172 -7.77 17.20 -0.89
C LYS A 172 -8.95 16.49 -0.24
N ILE A 173 -10.15 17.02 -0.47
CA ILE A 173 -11.41 16.45 0.03
C ILE A 173 -11.64 15.07 -0.60
N PHE A 174 -11.46 14.96 -1.92
CA PHE A 174 -11.57 13.68 -2.63
C PHE A 174 -10.61 12.62 -2.06
N GLN A 175 -9.33 12.97 -1.85
CA GLN A 175 -8.36 12.04 -1.26
C GLN A 175 -8.75 11.62 0.15
N LEU A 176 -9.24 12.55 0.98
CA LEU A 176 -9.75 12.24 2.32
C LEU A 176 -10.94 11.28 2.28
N VAL A 177 -11.95 11.59 1.48
CA VAL A 177 -13.14 10.74 1.32
C VAL A 177 -12.74 9.37 0.81
N LEU A 178 -11.85 9.29 -0.18
CA LEU A 178 -11.34 8.03 -0.71
C LEU A 178 -10.70 7.17 0.40
N VAL A 179 -9.76 7.74 1.17
CA VAL A 179 -9.08 7.00 2.26
C VAL A 179 -10.05 6.59 3.35
N LEU A 180 -11.04 7.43 3.71
CA LEU A 180 -12.07 7.08 4.69
C LEU A 180 -12.98 5.96 4.20
N VAL A 181 -13.42 6.00 2.95
CA VAL A 181 -14.23 4.94 2.34
C VAL A 181 -13.44 3.62 2.33
N LEU A 182 -12.18 3.66 1.90
CA LEU A 182 -11.32 2.47 1.91
C LEU A 182 -11.08 1.93 3.33
N LEU A 183 -10.90 2.81 4.32
CA LEU A 183 -10.81 2.41 5.73
C LEU A 183 -12.10 1.71 6.19
N VAL A 184 -13.28 2.27 5.90
CA VAL A 184 -14.56 1.64 6.23
C VAL A 184 -14.68 0.27 5.57
N VAL A 185 -14.29 0.12 4.31
CA VAL A 185 -14.27 -1.17 3.61
C VAL A 185 -13.35 -2.17 4.32
N ASN A 186 -12.16 -1.76 4.76
CA ASN A 186 -11.25 -2.65 5.50
C ASN A 186 -11.78 -3.01 6.89
N VAL A 187 -12.43 -2.08 7.60
CA VAL A 187 -13.08 -2.35 8.89
C VAL A 187 -14.20 -3.37 8.71
N VAL A 188 -15.11 -3.14 7.76
CA VAL A 188 -16.19 -4.08 7.43
C VAL A 188 -15.63 -5.45 7.03
N SER A 189 -14.60 -5.47 6.19
CA SER A 189 -13.91 -6.71 5.79
C SER A 189 -13.37 -7.48 6.99
N THR A 190 -12.75 -6.78 7.94
CA THR A 190 -12.22 -7.36 9.18
C THR A 190 -13.34 -7.96 10.04
N VAL A 191 -14.43 -7.21 10.22
CA VAL A 191 -15.60 -7.67 11.00
C VAL A 191 -16.24 -8.90 10.36
N LEU A 192 -16.45 -8.90 9.04
CA LEU A 192 -17.04 -10.03 8.32
C LEU A 192 -16.19 -11.30 8.46
N VAL A 193 -14.88 -11.20 8.28
CA VAL A 193 -13.98 -12.36 8.43
C VAL A 193 -13.92 -12.84 9.87
N PHE A 194 -13.85 -11.94 10.84
CA PHE A 194 -13.89 -12.29 12.25
C PHE A 194 -15.17 -13.05 12.61
N LEU A 195 -16.34 -12.56 12.18
CA LEU A 195 -17.63 -13.22 12.42
C LEU A 195 -17.70 -14.59 11.75
N THR A 196 -17.24 -14.72 10.50
CA THR A 196 -17.21 -16.00 9.79
C THR A 196 -16.28 -16.99 10.47
N LEU A 197 -15.08 -16.58 10.88
CA LEU A 197 -14.15 -17.45 11.59
C LEU A 197 -14.69 -17.89 12.95
N ARG A 198 -15.39 -17.00 13.67
CA ARG A 198 -16.04 -17.32 14.95
C ARG A 198 -17.20 -18.29 14.81
N ARG A 199 -17.98 -18.20 13.72
CA ARG A 199 -19.09 -19.13 13.45
C ARG A 199 -18.60 -20.52 13.07
N ASN A 200 -17.50 -20.61 12.31
CA ASN A 200 -16.91 -21.88 11.88
C ASN A 200 -15.91 -22.46 12.91
N VAL A 201 -16.05 -22.11 14.20
CA VAL A 201 -15.14 -22.58 15.26
C VAL A 201 -15.12 -24.11 15.37
N LYS A 202 -16.21 -24.79 15.02
CA LYS A 202 -16.36 -26.25 15.12
C LYS A 202 -15.65 -27.06 14.02
N ASP A 203 -15.34 -26.47 12.86
CA ASP A 203 -14.96 -27.22 11.64
C ASP A 203 -13.52 -26.99 11.13
N LEU A 204 -12.63 -26.30 11.85
CA LEU A 204 -11.26 -26.03 11.34
C LEU A 204 -10.15 -26.46 12.31
N PRO A 205 -9.38 -27.51 12.01
CA PRO A 205 -8.35 -28.05 12.90
C PRO A 205 -6.99 -27.31 12.87
N LYS A 206 -6.92 -26.04 12.43
CA LYS A 206 -5.62 -25.31 12.33
C LYS A 206 -5.71 -23.85 12.80
N VAL A 207 -5.41 -23.62 14.08
CA VAL A 207 -5.33 -22.30 14.73
C VAL A 207 -4.39 -21.34 13.98
N ASN A 208 -3.25 -21.82 13.49
CA ASN A 208 -2.22 -20.99 12.86
C ASN A 208 -2.71 -20.28 11.57
N ASN A 209 -3.57 -20.93 10.77
CA ASN A 209 -4.11 -20.33 9.54
C ASN A 209 -5.13 -19.22 9.84
N ARG A 210 -5.91 -19.38 10.91
CA ARG A 210 -6.87 -18.36 11.35
C ARG A 210 -6.14 -17.11 11.82
N VAL A 211 -5.05 -17.28 12.58
CA VAL A 211 -4.20 -16.18 13.05
C VAL A 211 -3.58 -15.42 11.87
N ASN A 212 -2.98 -16.12 10.91
CA ASN A 212 -2.36 -15.48 9.74
C ASN A 212 -3.37 -14.70 8.88
N VAL A 213 -4.58 -15.24 8.68
CA VAL A 213 -5.65 -14.53 7.98
C VAL A 213 -6.10 -13.30 8.76
N MET A 214 -6.32 -13.40 10.07
CA MET A 214 -6.72 -12.25 10.90
C MET A 214 -5.63 -11.17 10.96
N LEU A 215 -4.37 -11.57 11.04
CA LEU A 215 -3.25 -10.67 11.16
C LEU A 215 -3.06 -9.85 9.87
N LEU A 216 -3.36 -10.41 8.69
CA LEU A 216 -3.47 -9.62 7.46
C LEU A 216 -4.44 -8.43 7.62
N PHE A 217 -5.66 -8.66 8.11
CA PHE A 217 -6.66 -7.60 8.28
C PHE A 217 -6.26 -6.58 9.35
N VAL A 218 -5.72 -7.06 10.48
CA VAL A 218 -5.22 -6.20 11.55
C VAL A 218 -4.08 -5.30 11.03
N MET A 219 -3.12 -5.86 10.29
CA MET A 219 -2.03 -5.10 9.70
C MET A 219 -2.52 -4.08 8.68
N SER A 220 -3.49 -4.45 7.82
CA SER A 220 -4.14 -3.50 6.92
C SER A 220 -4.73 -2.32 7.69
N LEU A 221 -5.47 -2.56 8.79
CA LEU A 221 -6.04 -1.49 9.62
C LEU A 221 -4.96 -0.61 10.27
N ILE A 222 -3.89 -1.21 10.78
CA ILE A 222 -2.75 -0.48 11.35
C ILE A 222 -2.14 0.46 10.30
N ILE A 223 -1.89 -0.03 9.08
CA ILE A 223 -1.33 0.79 7.99
C ILE A 223 -2.28 1.93 7.64
N PHE A 224 -3.59 1.68 7.57
CA PHE A 224 -4.56 2.76 7.31
C PHE A 224 -4.55 3.84 8.40
N ILE A 225 -4.62 3.44 9.67
CA ILE A 225 -4.75 4.36 10.82
C ILE A 225 -3.46 5.13 11.07
N ILE A 226 -2.30 4.47 10.91
CA ILE A 226 -1.00 5.06 11.24
C ILE A 226 -0.38 5.73 10.01
N CYS A 227 -0.38 5.08 8.84
CA CYS A 227 0.34 5.57 7.67
C CYS A 227 -0.50 6.48 6.77
N PHE A 228 -1.75 6.11 6.46
CA PHE A 228 -2.53 6.84 5.44
C PHE A 228 -3.38 7.97 6.02
N LEU A 229 -4.15 7.68 7.07
CA LEU A 229 -5.13 8.61 7.63
C LEU A 229 -4.49 9.91 8.15
N PRO A 230 -3.39 9.88 8.94
CA PRO A 230 -2.80 11.10 9.50
C PRO A 230 -2.27 12.02 8.41
N MET A 231 -1.67 11.47 7.36
CA MET A 231 -1.19 12.23 6.21
C MET A 231 -2.29 12.84 5.35
N THR A 232 -3.47 12.24 5.36
CA THR A 232 -4.58 12.71 4.52
C THR A 232 -5.40 13.78 5.26
N ILE A 233 -5.50 13.68 6.59
CA ILE A 233 -6.16 14.67 7.45
C ILE A 233 -5.28 15.90 7.70
N SER A 234 -3.96 15.76 7.67
CA SER A 234 -3.01 16.81 8.04
C SER A 234 -3.21 18.18 7.37
N PRO A 235 -3.66 18.32 6.09
CA PRO A 235 -3.90 19.62 5.50
C PRO A 235 -5.08 20.37 6.16
N PHE A 236 -6.01 19.64 6.79
CA PHE A 236 -7.21 20.20 7.43
C PHE A 236 -6.97 20.66 8.87
N ILE A 237 -6.04 20.01 9.57
CA ILE A 237 -5.74 20.27 10.99
C ILE A 237 -4.48 21.12 11.22
N LYS A 238 -3.90 21.71 10.16
CA LYS A 238 -2.64 22.50 10.20
C LYS A 238 -1.47 21.77 10.90
N ALA A 239 -1.44 20.44 10.87
CA ALA A 239 -0.41 19.64 11.53
C ALA A 239 0.94 19.73 10.81
N ARG A 240 2.04 19.48 11.55
CA ARG A 240 3.39 19.46 10.98
C ARG A 240 3.55 18.28 10.00
N GLN A 241 3.48 18.60 8.71
CA GLN A 241 3.48 17.63 7.61
C GLN A 241 4.75 16.76 7.52
N THR A 242 5.91 17.26 7.95
CA THR A 242 7.18 16.53 7.78
C THR A 242 7.21 15.20 8.55
N TYR A 243 6.75 15.20 9.80
CA TYR A 243 6.69 14.01 10.65
C TYR A 243 5.69 12.97 10.09
N LEU A 244 4.50 13.44 9.71
CA LEU A 244 3.47 12.57 9.15
C LEU A 244 3.92 11.93 7.83
N LYS A 245 4.71 12.64 7.01
CA LYS A 245 5.27 12.08 5.76
C LYS A 245 6.24 10.93 6.05
N CYS A 246 6.94 10.97 7.18
CA CYS A 246 7.81 9.87 7.61
C CYS A 246 6.98 8.66 8.00
N ILE A 247 5.96 8.86 8.84
CA ILE A 247 5.05 7.78 9.27
C ILE A 247 4.37 7.12 8.06
N ALA A 248 3.90 7.93 7.12
CA ALA A 248 3.26 7.40 5.92
C ALA A 248 4.21 6.59 5.06
N ALA A 249 5.47 7.01 4.90
CA ALA A 249 6.47 6.26 4.16
C ALA A 249 6.80 4.91 4.79
N THR A 250 6.57 4.73 6.10
CA THR A 250 6.77 3.45 6.78
C THR A 250 5.86 2.34 6.21
N ASN A 251 4.78 2.68 5.50
CA ASN A 251 3.92 1.70 4.82
C ASN A 251 4.75 0.73 3.96
N CYS A 252 5.77 1.24 3.24
CA CYS A 252 6.56 0.43 2.31
C CYS A 252 7.37 -0.67 3.02
N CYS A 253 7.62 -0.52 4.32
CA CYS A 253 8.31 -1.52 5.14
C CYS A 253 7.33 -2.52 5.77
N LEU A 254 6.05 -2.15 5.90
CA LEU A 254 5.00 -2.98 6.49
C LEU A 254 4.29 -3.87 5.44
N ASP A 255 4.24 -3.43 4.18
CA ASP A 255 3.58 -4.17 3.09
C ASP A 255 4.19 -5.56 2.80
N PRO A 256 5.52 -5.78 2.88
CA PRO A 256 6.13 -7.11 2.82
C PRO A 256 5.58 -8.11 3.84
N VAL A 257 5.20 -7.63 5.02
CA VAL A 257 4.57 -8.44 6.06
C VAL A 257 3.17 -8.88 5.62
N LEU A 258 2.40 -8.00 4.99
CA LEU A 258 1.11 -8.35 4.39
C LEU A 258 1.27 -9.45 3.33
N TYR A 259 2.30 -9.38 2.48
CA TYR A 259 2.55 -10.40 1.46
C TYR A 259 2.77 -11.78 2.08
N TYR A 260 3.60 -11.86 3.12
CA TYR A 260 3.88 -13.12 3.82
C TYR A 260 2.59 -13.78 4.33
N PHE A 261 1.76 -13.04 5.07
CA PHE A 261 0.52 -13.58 5.63
C PHE A 261 -0.54 -13.89 4.57
N SER A 262 -0.60 -13.08 3.52
CA SER A 262 -1.41 -13.31 2.33
C SER A 262 -1.02 -14.65 1.67
N LEU A 263 0.27 -14.84 1.40
CA LEU A 263 0.76 -16.02 0.68
C LEU A 263 0.69 -17.29 1.53
N ASP A 264 1.10 -17.29 2.80
CA ASP A 264 1.06 -18.48 3.67
C ASP A 264 -0.37 -19.06 3.80
N ALA A 265 -1.36 -18.19 3.93
CA ALA A 265 -2.77 -18.59 3.94
C ALA A 265 -3.19 -19.29 2.63
N PHE A 266 -2.59 -18.96 1.48
CA PHE A 266 -2.85 -19.64 0.21
C PHE A 266 -2.07 -20.94 0.05
N TRP A 267 -0.80 -20.97 0.44
CA TRP A 267 0.05 -22.15 0.31
C TRP A 267 -0.53 -23.34 1.06
N LYS A 268 -0.95 -23.14 2.31
CA LYS A 268 -1.55 -24.21 3.11
C LYS A 268 -2.87 -24.72 2.53
N LYS A 269 -3.70 -23.85 1.94
CA LYS A 269 -4.95 -24.27 1.27
C LYS A 269 -4.67 -25.10 0.01
N LYS A 270 -3.62 -24.77 -0.75
CA LYS A 270 -3.21 -25.53 -1.95
C LYS A 270 -2.64 -26.90 -1.58
N GLU A 271 -1.85 -27.00 -0.52
CA GLU A 271 -1.37 -28.28 0.02
C GLU A 271 -2.50 -29.14 0.57
N GLU A 272 -3.48 -28.55 1.26
CA GLU A 272 -4.66 -29.25 1.77
C GLU A 272 -5.63 -29.71 0.68
N SER A 273 -5.60 -29.08 -0.51
CA SER A 273 -6.37 -29.55 -1.69
C SER A 273 -5.67 -30.66 -2.48
N LYS A 274 -4.38 -30.89 -2.23
CA LYS A 274 -3.59 -31.95 -2.89
C LYS A 274 -3.72 -33.39 -2.30
N PRO A 275 -4.34 -33.71 -1.15
CA PRO A 275 -4.38 -35.07 -0.63
C PRO A 275 -5.66 -35.86 -0.95
N ALA A 276 -6.42 -35.51 -1.99
CA ALA A 276 -7.54 -36.35 -2.47
C ALA A 276 -7.25 -37.04 -3.82
N GLN A 277 -6.62 -36.35 -4.78
CA GLN A 277 -6.34 -36.92 -6.10
C GLN A 277 -5.20 -37.95 -6.09
N THR A 278 -4.16 -37.76 -5.27
CA THR A 278 -3.06 -38.74 -5.18
C THR A 278 -3.45 -39.99 -4.38
N ARG A 279 -4.39 -39.90 -3.43
CA ARG A 279 -4.90 -41.08 -2.69
C ARG A 279 -5.88 -41.92 -3.52
N ALA A 280 -6.64 -41.30 -4.42
CA ALA A 280 -7.52 -42.02 -5.35
C ALA A 280 -6.74 -42.78 -6.42
N MET A 281 -5.65 -42.20 -6.96
CA MET A 281 -4.77 -42.90 -7.90
C MET A 281 -4.03 -44.09 -7.28
N ILE A 282 -3.60 -43.99 -6.01
CA ILE A 282 -2.91 -45.11 -5.32
C ILE A 282 -3.87 -46.25 -4.94
N ARG A 283 -5.17 -45.98 -4.72
CA ARG A 283 -6.18 -47.04 -4.50
C ARG A 283 -6.56 -47.79 -5.77
N HIS A 284 -6.46 -47.16 -6.94
CA HIS A 284 -6.81 -47.79 -8.21
C HIS A 284 -5.71 -48.70 -8.80
N GLN A 285 -4.50 -48.65 -8.24
CA GLN A 285 -3.38 -49.54 -8.60
C GLN A 285 -3.20 -50.73 -7.65
N ARG A 286 -4.12 -50.92 -6.68
CA ARG A 286 -4.13 -52.07 -5.75
C ARG A 286 -5.34 -53.00 -5.94
N HIS A 287 -6.10 -52.83 -7.01
CA HIS A 287 -7.15 -53.74 -7.44
C HIS A 287 -6.88 -54.21 -8.86
#